data_AF-A0A9E5XZB2-F1
#
_entry.id   AF-A0A9E5XZB2-F1
#
_cell.length_a   1.000
_cell.length_b   1.000
_cell.length_c   1.000
_cell.angle_alpha   90.00
_cell.angle_beta   90.00
_cell.angle_gamma   90.00
#
_symmetry.space_group_name_H-M   'P 1'
#
loop_
_entity.id
_entity.type
_entity.pdbx_description
1 polymer ?
#
loop_
_entity_poly.entity_id
_entity_poly.type
_entity_poly.pdbx_seq_one_letter_code
_entity_poly.pdbx_strand_id
1 'polypeptide(L)'
;MAKDDFQPKILCFMCQWCGYSAADLAGANRMAYPASVRSIEVTCSGMVHPNWVVNSLLAGIDGVMIFGCHKGQCHYGSGNRLALKREDLILQTLDDIGLERERFSMKWVSAAEAGRLVAAIKEMIQKLSHLPPNRNLGLRLSSPYGPGTSLVGPKFVRTINDKRYYWDGNIYQAHSSAQKAISDYLDKGFEAKLVPTSDGILIYTRRDSKKDEGT
;
A
#
# COMPACT_ATOMS: atom_id res chain seq x y z
N MET A 1 26.70 -10.47 6.57
CA MET A 1 27.05 -10.59 5.14
C MET A 1 27.98 -9.45 4.81
N ALA A 2 29.14 -9.75 4.24
CA ALA A 2 30.08 -8.73 3.77
C ALA A 2 29.40 -7.86 2.69
N LYS A 3 29.75 -6.57 2.64
CA LYS A 3 29.17 -5.57 1.73
C LYS A 3 29.35 -5.93 0.24
N ASP A 4 30.29 -6.83 -0.07
CA ASP A 4 30.74 -7.13 -1.43
C ASP A 4 29.84 -8.12 -2.21
N ASP A 5 28.88 -8.79 -1.56
CA ASP A 5 28.00 -9.80 -2.19
C ASP A 5 26.50 -9.41 -2.20
N PHE A 6 26.18 -8.17 -1.82
CA PHE A 6 24.80 -7.70 -1.79
C PHE A 6 24.28 -7.40 -3.21
N GLN A 7 23.31 -8.19 -3.67
CA GLN A 7 22.56 -7.97 -4.91
C GLN A 7 21.14 -7.51 -4.57
N PRO A 8 20.82 -6.20 -4.71
CA PRO A 8 19.50 -5.68 -4.36
C PRO A 8 18.39 -6.35 -5.18
N LYS A 9 17.36 -6.84 -4.50
CA LYS A 9 16.14 -7.37 -5.12
C LYS A 9 15.24 -6.21 -5.50
N ILE A 10 14.93 -6.10 -6.79
CA ILE A 10 14.10 -5.00 -7.30
C ILE A 10 12.82 -5.57 -7.92
N LEU A 11 11.67 -5.03 -7.50
CA LEU A 11 10.39 -5.32 -8.12
C LEU A 11 9.93 -4.14 -8.97
N CYS A 12 9.61 -4.39 -10.23
CA CYS A 12 9.17 -3.39 -11.18
C CYS A 12 7.71 -3.63 -11.59
N PHE A 13 6.80 -2.70 -11.29
CA PHE A 13 5.48 -2.67 -11.91
C PHE A 13 5.57 -1.94 -13.25
N MET A 14 5.26 -2.63 -14.34
CA MET A 14 5.45 -2.11 -15.69
C MET A 14 4.13 -1.96 -16.41
N CYS A 15 3.81 -0.73 -16.83
CA CYS A 15 2.68 -0.46 -17.70
C CYS A 15 2.86 -1.21 -19.03
N GLN A 16 1.90 -2.05 -19.39
CA GLN A 16 1.86 -2.87 -20.61
C GLN A 16 2.26 -2.07 -21.86
N TRP A 17 1.65 -0.91 -22.07
CA TRP A 17 1.80 -0.13 -23.31
C TRP A 17 3.15 0.55 -23.54
N CYS A 18 3.92 0.83 -22.48
CA CYS A 18 5.16 1.59 -22.60
C CYS A 18 6.28 0.97 -21.79
N GLY A 19 6.08 0.79 -20.49
CA GLY A 19 7.10 0.24 -19.60
C GLY A 19 7.47 -1.20 -19.98
N TYR A 20 6.46 -2.06 -20.16
CA TYR A 20 6.69 -3.45 -20.52
C TYR A 20 7.21 -3.59 -21.95
N SER A 21 6.63 -2.87 -22.91
CA SER A 21 7.15 -2.84 -24.30
C SER A 21 8.60 -2.35 -24.40
N ALA A 22 9.00 -1.37 -23.58
CA ALA A 22 10.40 -0.93 -23.52
C ALA A 22 11.32 -2.01 -22.93
N ALA A 23 10.83 -2.84 -22.02
CA ALA A 23 11.57 -3.98 -21.48
C ALA A 23 11.71 -5.09 -22.54
N ASP A 24 10.67 -5.36 -23.34
CA ASP A 24 10.74 -6.28 -24.48
C ASP A 24 11.76 -5.79 -25.51
N LEU A 25 11.76 -4.49 -25.83
CA LEU A 25 12.74 -3.89 -26.72
C LEU A 25 14.16 -3.96 -26.14
N ALA A 26 14.34 -3.80 -24.82
CA ALA A 26 15.63 -3.98 -24.17
C ALA A 26 16.13 -5.43 -24.32
N GLY A 27 15.24 -6.42 -24.20
CA GLY A 27 15.53 -7.83 -24.45
C GLY A 27 15.93 -8.09 -25.91
N ALA A 28 15.16 -7.56 -26.87
CA ALA A 28 15.45 -7.68 -28.30
C ALA A 28 16.81 -7.07 -28.67
N ASN A 29 17.15 -5.93 -28.05
CA ASN A 29 18.43 -5.25 -28.22
C ASN A 29 19.57 -5.85 -27.39
N ARG A 30 19.33 -6.96 -26.67
CA ARG A 30 20.32 -7.64 -25.81
C ARG A 30 20.97 -6.71 -24.78
N MET A 31 20.19 -5.77 -24.25
CA MET A 31 20.68 -4.79 -23.28
C MET A 31 20.82 -5.44 -21.91
N ALA A 32 22.03 -5.44 -21.36
CA ALA A 32 22.30 -6.03 -20.06
C ALA A 32 21.85 -5.14 -18.90
N TYR A 33 21.10 -5.73 -17.97
CA TYR A 33 20.81 -5.23 -16.63
C TYR A 33 20.80 -6.40 -15.63
N PRO A 34 20.98 -6.14 -14.32
CA PRO A 34 21.14 -7.22 -13.34
C PRO A 34 19.92 -8.15 -13.21
N ALA A 35 20.19 -9.44 -13.04
CA ALA A 35 19.17 -10.50 -12.97
C ALA A 35 18.33 -10.49 -11.67
N SER A 36 18.64 -9.60 -10.73
CA SER A 36 17.89 -9.40 -9.48
C SER A 36 16.60 -8.60 -9.67
N VAL A 37 16.36 -8.08 -10.87
CA VAL A 37 15.12 -7.40 -11.24
C VAL A 37 14.03 -8.41 -11.58
N ARG A 38 12.83 -8.19 -11.06
CA ARG A 38 11.61 -8.94 -11.39
C ARG A 38 10.53 -7.95 -11.81
N SER A 39 9.85 -8.24 -12.91
CA SER A 39 8.76 -7.40 -13.42
C SER A 39 7.40 -8.03 -13.15
N ILE A 40 6.41 -7.18 -12.87
CA ILE A 40 4.99 -7.49 -12.92
C ILE A 40 4.38 -6.58 -13.96
N GLU A 41 3.80 -7.18 -14.99
CA GLU A 41 3.01 -6.43 -15.96
C GLU A 41 1.71 -5.96 -15.32
N VAL A 42 1.40 -4.68 -15.54
CA VAL A 42 0.10 -4.09 -15.21
C VAL A 42 -0.44 -3.37 -16.42
N THR A 43 -1.75 -3.37 -16.61
CA THR A 43 -2.39 -2.71 -17.75
C THR A 43 -2.04 -1.22 -17.82
N CYS A 44 -1.95 -0.53 -16.68
CA CYS A 44 -1.54 0.87 -16.59
C CYS A 44 -0.80 1.13 -15.28
N SER A 45 0.12 2.11 -15.25
CA SER A 45 0.74 2.57 -13.99
C SER A 45 -0.28 3.09 -12.98
N GLY A 46 -1.41 3.63 -13.44
CA GLY A 46 -2.53 4.04 -12.58
C GLY A 46 -3.24 2.89 -11.85
N MET A 47 -3.02 1.63 -12.26
CA MET A 47 -3.54 0.45 -11.57
C MET A 47 -2.74 0.13 -10.30
N VAL A 48 -1.47 0.55 -10.25
CA VAL A 48 -0.59 0.25 -9.12
C VAL A 48 -1.11 0.97 -7.88
N HIS A 49 -1.57 0.19 -6.91
CA HIS A 49 -2.04 0.70 -5.63
C HIS A 49 -0.85 0.96 -4.70
N PRO A 50 -0.81 2.06 -3.92
CA PRO A 50 0.27 2.34 -2.97
C PRO A 50 0.61 1.16 -2.05
N ASN A 51 -0.41 0.48 -1.52
CA ASN A 51 -0.23 -0.72 -0.68
C ASN A 51 0.59 -1.83 -1.35
N TRP A 52 0.56 -1.99 -2.67
CA TRP A 52 1.39 -3.01 -3.33
C TRP A 52 2.87 -2.66 -3.24
N VAL A 53 3.20 -1.38 -3.38
CA VAL A 53 4.57 -0.87 -3.24
C VAL A 53 5.04 -1.04 -1.80
N VAL A 54 4.25 -0.53 -0.85
CA VAL A 54 4.63 -0.56 0.57
C VAL A 54 4.73 -2.01 1.07
N ASN A 55 3.76 -2.88 0.76
CA ASN A 55 3.82 -4.28 1.16
C ASN A 55 4.99 -5.04 0.54
N SER A 56 5.38 -4.70 -0.68
CA SER A 56 6.56 -5.29 -1.32
C SER A 56 7.84 -4.94 -0.55
N LEU A 57 7.98 -3.68 -0.16
CA LEU A 57 9.11 -3.22 0.66
C LEU A 57 9.07 -3.87 2.05
N LEU A 58 7.92 -3.90 2.71
CA LEU A 58 7.80 -4.55 4.02
C LEU A 58 8.11 -6.06 3.98
N ALA A 59 7.84 -6.73 2.85
CA ALA A 59 8.17 -8.13 2.64
C ALA A 59 9.68 -8.40 2.44
N GLY A 60 10.53 -7.36 2.41
CA GLY A 60 11.98 -7.46 2.26
C GLY A 60 12.48 -7.35 0.82
N ILE A 61 11.72 -6.71 -0.07
CA ILE A 61 12.24 -6.27 -1.38
C ILE A 61 13.07 -5.02 -1.16
N ASP A 62 14.28 -4.97 -1.70
CA ASP A 62 15.22 -3.87 -1.45
C ASP A 62 14.79 -2.56 -2.11
N GLY A 63 14.16 -2.65 -3.29
CA GLY A 63 13.54 -1.51 -3.94
C GLY A 63 12.40 -1.84 -4.90
N VAL A 64 11.49 -0.89 -5.06
CA VAL A 64 10.31 -1.02 -5.93
C VAL A 64 10.30 0.11 -6.96
N MET A 65 10.07 -0.24 -8.22
CA MET A 65 9.94 0.74 -9.30
C MET A 65 8.58 0.65 -9.98
N ILE A 66 8.08 1.79 -10.47
CA ILE A 66 6.92 1.84 -11.36
C ILE A 66 7.34 2.48 -12.68
N PHE A 67 7.12 1.77 -13.80
CA PHE A 67 7.31 2.29 -15.14
C PHE A 67 5.97 2.63 -15.79
N GLY A 68 5.79 3.89 -16.15
CA GLY A 68 4.59 4.39 -16.84
C GLY A 68 4.91 5.08 -18.16
N CYS A 69 3.89 5.26 -18.99
CA CYS A 69 3.98 6.11 -20.18
C CYS A 69 4.24 7.58 -19.82
N HIS A 70 4.95 8.31 -20.67
CA HIS A 70 5.20 9.75 -20.51
C HIS A 70 3.95 10.55 -20.13
N LYS A 71 4.16 11.61 -19.35
CA LYS A 71 3.09 12.51 -18.91
C LYS A 71 2.38 13.08 -20.15
N GLY A 72 1.04 12.99 -20.19
CA GLY A 72 0.24 13.38 -21.35
C GLY A 72 0.14 12.34 -22.47
N GLN A 73 0.92 11.25 -22.41
CA GLN A 73 0.90 10.16 -23.41
C GLN A 73 0.35 8.84 -22.83
N CYS A 74 -0.53 8.93 -21.83
CA CYS A 74 -1.15 7.74 -21.27
C CYS A 74 -2.10 7.11 -22.29
N HIS A 75 -1.98 5.80 -22.52
CA HIS A 75 -2.93 5.05 -23.36
C HIS A 75 -4.39 5.24 -22.89
N TYR A 76 -4.60 5.29 -21.56
CA TYR A 76 -5.92 5.49 -20.94
C TYR A 76 -6.21 6.97 -20.61
N GLY A 77 -5.51 7.90 -21.28
CA GLY A 77 -5.70 9.35 -21.13
C GLY A 77 -5.12 9.95 -19.84
N SER A 78 -5.44 9.41 -18.67
CA SER A 78 -5.07 10.03 -17.38
C SER A 78 -4.56 9.09 -16.28
N GLY A 79 -4.39 7.79 -16.56
CA GLY A 79 -3.94 6.82 -15.56
C GLY A 79 -2.58 7.15 -14.95
N ASN A 80 -1.63 7.65 -15.74
CA ASN A 80 -0.33 8.09 -15.22
C ASN A 80 -0.41 9.33 -14.31
N ARG A 81 -1.41 10.21 -14.49
CA ARG A 81 -1.65 11.34 -13.59
C ARG A 81 -2.11 10.88 -12.21
N LEU A 82 -2.90 9.80 -12.14
CA LEU A 82 -3.25 9.17 -10.86
C LEU A 82 -2.01 8.53 -10.21
N ALA A 83 -1.17 7.86 -10.99
CA ALA A 83 0.08 7.30 -10.48
C ALA A 83 1.01 8.37 -9.88
N LEU A 84 1.12 9.55 -10.50
CA LEU A 84 1.86 10.69 -9.94
C LEU A 84 1.35 11.12 -8.56
N LYS A 85 0.04 11.27 -8.39
CA LYS A 85 -0.53 11.61 -7.08
C LYS A 85 -0.26 10.53 -6.03
N ARG A 86 -0.18 9.27 -6.45
CA ARG A 86 0.11 8.13 -5.58
C ARG A 86 1.59 8.02 -5.23
N GLU A 87 2.49 8.47 -6.08
CA GLU A 87 3.93 8.55 -5.79
C GLU A 87 4.18 9.41 -4.54
N ASP A 88 3.56 10.59 -4.45
CA ASP A 88 3.68 11.46 -3.27
C ASP A 88 3.19 10.75 -1.99
N LEU A 89 2.03 10.07 -2.07
CA LEU A 89 1.47 9.31 -0.94
C LEU A 89 2.37 8.15 -0.52
N ILE A 90 2.92 7.39 -1.49
CA ILE A 90 3.86 6.29 -1.22
C ILE A 90 5.06 6.83 -0.46
N LEU A 91 5.66 7.90 -0.96
CA LEU A 91 6.86 8.49 -0.38
C LEU A 91 6.63 9.02 1.03
N GLN A 92 5.50 9.68 1.29
CA GLN A 92 5.09 10.08 2.65
C GLN A 92 4.92 8.86 3.57
N THR A 93 4.29 7.79 3.06
CA THR A 93 4.11 6.56 3.83
C THR A 93 5.47 5.91 4.17
N LEU A 94 6.46 5.98 3.27
CA LEU A 94 7.81 5.47 3.55
C LEU A 94 8.48 6.25 4.70
N ASP A 95 8.36 7.58 4.68
CA ASP A 95 8.88 8.43 5.76
C ASP A 95 8.22 8.07 7.11
N ASP A 96 6.89 7.91 7.12
CA ASP A 96 6.12 7.61 8.34
C ASP A 96 6.48 6.25 8.96
N ILE A 97 6.84 5.25 8.14
CA ILE A 97 7.24 3.91 8.61
C ILE A 97 8.76 3.75 8.76
N GLY A 98 9.53 4.82 8.52
CA GLY A 98 10.99 4.83 8.67
C GLY A 98 11.76 4.06 7.59
N LEU A 99 11.22 3.95 6.38
CA LEU A 99 11.90 3.39 5.21
C LEU A 99 12.52 4.50 4.34
N GLU A 100 13.71 4.24 3.81
CA GLU A 100 14.43 5.18 2.96
C GLU A 100 13.69 5.39 1.62
N ARG A 101 13.49 6.67 1.25
CA ARG A 101 12.75 7.07 0.04
C ARG A 101 13.39 6.52 -1.23
N GLU A 102 14.71 6.35 -1.23
CA GLU A 102 15.52 5.80 -2.30
C GLU A 102 15.15 4.34 -2.64
N ARG A 103 14.41 3.65 -1.78
CA ARG A 103 13.85 2.32 -2.06
C ARG A 103 12.66 2.35 -3.01
N PHE A 104 12.14 3.52 -3.37
CA PHE A 104 11.06 3.65 -4.34
C PHE A 104 11.41 4.64 -5.46
N SER A 105 10.99 4.34 -6.68
CA SER A 105 11.11 5.27 -7.81
C SER A 105 10.02 5.07 -8.85
N MET A 106 9.40 6.16 -9.31
CA MET A 106 8.60 6.16 -10.53
C MET A 106 9.41 6.69 -11.72
N LYS A 107 9.29 6.04 -12.88
CA LYS A 107 10.00 6.41 -14.11
C LYS A 107 9.05 6.42 -15.29
N TRP A 108 9.24 7.40 -16.15
CA TRP A 108 8.42 7.63 -17.35
C TRP A 108 9.23 7.28 -18.59
N VAL A 109 8.71 6.33 -19.37
CA VAL A 109 9.35 5.81 -20.58
C VAL A 109 8.30 5.61 -21.67
N SER A 110 8.67 5.79 -22.93
CA SER A 110 7.91 5.32 -24.09
C SER A 110 8.28 3.89 -24.45
N ALA A 111 7.47 3.23 -25.28
CA ALA A 111 7.74 1.88 -25.77
C ALA A 111 9.08 1.74 -26.52
N ALA A 112 9.60 2.83 -27.11
CA ALA A 112 10.85 2.84 -27.87
C ALA A 112 12.09 3.17 -27.02
N GLU A 113 11.94 3.47 -25.73
CA GLU A 113 13.02 3.98 -24.88
C GLU A 113 13.66 2.88 -24.00
N ALA A 114 14.05 1.76 -24.61
CA ALA A 114 14.75 0.67 -23.92
C ALA A 114 15.99 1.13 -23.15
N GLY A 115 16.80 2.02 -23.75
CA GLY A 115 17.98 2.58 -23.10
C GLY A 115 17.67 3.38 -21.83
N ARG A 116 16.58 4.14 -21.84
CA ARG A 116 16.12 4.91 -20.68
C ARG A 116 15.67 3.98 -19.55
N LEU A 117 14.94 2.91 -19.89
CA LEU A 117 14.50 1.90 -18.92
C LEU A 117 15.71 1.22 -18.25
N VAL A 118 16.69 0.76 -19.04
CA VAL A 118 17.90 0.10 -18.52
C VAL A 118 18.73 1.06 -17.66
N ALA A 119 18.88 2.31 -18.08
CA ALA A 119 19.59 3.33 -17.30
C ALA A 119 18.89 3.58 -15.95
N ALA A 120 17.56 3.66 -15.93
CA ALA A 120 16.79 3.86 -14.71
C ALA A 120 16.92 2.69 -13.73
N ILE A 121 16.95 1.45 -14.23
CA ILE A 121 17.20 0.26 -13.40
C ILE A 121 18.60 0.31 -12.79
N LYS A 122 19.63 0.66 -13.59
CA LYS A 122 21.01 0.78 -13.09
C LYS A 122 21.14 1.88 -12.03
N GLU A 123 20.47 3.01 -12.24
CA GLU A 123 20.40 4.10 -11.26
C GLU A 123 19.77 3.62 -9.93
N MET A 124 18.70 2.84 -9.99
CA MET A 124 18.08 2.26 -8.80
C MET A 124 19.05 1.34 -8.05
N ILE A 125 19.76 0.47 -8.77
CA ILE A 125 20.74 -0.44 -8.16
C ILE A 125 21.86 0.32 -7.48
N GLN A 126 22.36 1.39 -8.11
CA GLN A 126 23.36 2.25 -7.52
C GLN A 126 22.85 2.92 -6.24
N LYS A 127 21.61 3.43 -6.23
CA LYS A 127 21.00 3.98 -5.01
C LYS A 127 20.92 2.95 -3.90
N LEU A 128 20.45 1.74 -4.22
CA LEU A 128 20.26 0.66 -3.24
C LEU A 128 21.59 0.09 -2.71
N SER A 129 22.67 0.11 -3.49
CA SER A 129 23.98 -0.39 -3.02
C SER A 129 24.59 0.46 -1.91
N HIS A 130 24.13 1.71 -1.75
CA HIS A 130 24.50 2.59 -0.65
C HIS A 130 23.64 2.39 0.60
N LEU A 131 22.57 1.60 0.52
CA LEU A 131 21.66 1.31 1.63
C LEU A 131 21.95 -0.07 2.24
N PRO A 132 21.58 -0.29 3.52
CA PRO A 132 21.54 -1.64 4.07
C PRO A 132 20.49 -2.50 3.33
N PRO A 133 20.69 -3.83 3.27
CA PRO A 133 19.67 -4.75 2.76
C PRO A 133 18.35 -4.56 3.51
N ASN A 134 17.24 -4.54 2.79
CA ASN A 134 15.92 -4.41 3.39
C ASN A 134 15.57 -5.70 4.13
N ARG A 135 15.60 -5.64 5.46
CA ARG A 135 15.16 -6.75 6.30
C ARG A 135 13.65 -6.69 6.36
N ASN A 136 12.99 -7.79 6.02
CA ASN A 136 11.55 -7.93 6.19
C ASN A 136 11.16 -7.42 7.59
N LEU A 137 10.44 -6.30 7.63
CA LEU A 137 10.14 -5.59 8.88
C LEU A 137 9.13 -6.35 9.74
N GLY A 138 8.60 -7.49 9.27
CA GLY A 138 7.55 -8.25 9.95
C GLY A 138 6.20 -7.53 9.97
N LEU A 139 6.15 -6.30 9.49
CA LEU A 139 4.94 -5.50 9.32
C LEU A 139 4.19 -6.02 8.09
N ARG A 140 3.00 -6.58 8.28
CA ARG A 140 2.05 -6.79 7.19
C ARG A 140 1.03 -5.67 7.24
N LEU A 141 1.03 -4.76 6.27
CA LEU A 141 -0.13 -3.88 6.06
C LEU A 141 -1.21 -4.76 5.44
N SER A 142 -1.97 -5.45 6.30
CA SER A 142 -3.20 -6.09 5.88
C SER A 142 -4.13 -5.00 5.34
N SER A 143 -4.44 -5.07 4.05
CA SER A 143 -5.55 -4.29 3.51
C SER A 143 -6.81 -4.68 4.30
N PRO A 144 -7.56 -3.73 4.88
CA PRO A 144 -8.86 -4.05 5.47
C PRO A 144 -9.86 -4.61 4.44
N TYR A 145 -9.54 -4.55 3.14
CA TYR A 145 -10.44 -4.89 2.03
C TYR A 145 -9.87 -5.91 1.02
N GLY A 146 -8.84 -6.69 1.38
CA GLY A 146 -8.25 -7.70 0.49
C GLY A 146 -9.03 -9.03 0.47
N PRO A 147 -9.15 -9.73 -0.68
CA PRO A 147 -9.78 -11.05 -0.71
C PRO A 147 -8.85 -12.07 -0.05
N GLY A 148 -9.30 -12.65 1.07
CA GLY A 148 -8.58 -13.70 1.79
C GLY A 148 -8.02 -13.32 3.17
N THR A 149 -8.16 -12.07 3.62
CA THR A 149 -8.00 -11.76 5.04
C THR A 149 -9.24 -12.25 5.78
N SER A 150 -9.14 -13.44 6.39
CA SER A 150 -9.91 -13.68 7.62
C SER A 150 -9.63 -12.48 8.53
N LEU A 151 -10.64 -11.66 8.78
CA LEU A 151 -10.57 -10.62 9.78
C LEU A 151 -10.24 -11.33 11.10
N VAL A 152 -8.97 -11.37 11.49
CA VAL A 152 -8.56 -11.76 12.86
C VAL A 152 -8.84 -10.58 13.81
N GLY A 153 -9.96 -9.91 13.58
CA GLY A 153 -10.40 -8.72 14.27
C GLY A 153 -11.91 -8.75 14.43
N PRO A 154 -12.45 -7.98 15.37
CA PRO A 154 -13.89 -7.96 15.62
C PRO A 154 -14.70 -7.64 14.37
N LYS A 155 -15.84 -8.32 14.21
CA LYS A 155 -16.79 -7.98 13.13
C LYS A 155 -17.18 -6.50 13.25
N PHE A 156 -17.01 -5.74 12.19
CA PHE A 156 -17.32 -4.31 12.18
C PHE A 156 -18.80 -4.02 12.49
N VAL A 157 -19.71 -4.91 12.09
CA VAL A 157 -21.15 -4.80 12.38
C VAL A 157 -21.60 -5.99 13.21
N ARG A 158 -22.41 -5.72 14.24
CA ARG A 158 -23.14 -6.74 14.99
C ARG A 158 -24.62 -6.42 15.06
N THR A 159 -25.44 -7.46 14.98
CA THR A 159 -26.87 -7.37 15.28
C THR A 159 -27.08 -7.75 16.74
N ILE A 160 -27.66 -6.85 17.52
CA ILE A 160 -27.99 -7.05 18.93
C ILE A 160 -29.46 -6.67 19.07
N ASN A 161 -30.32 -7.60 19.52
CA ASN A 161 -31.78 -7.38 19.65
C ASN A 161 -32.41 -6.81 18.36
N ASP A 162 -32.17 -7.43 17.20
CA ASP A 162 -32.63 -7.02 15.87
C ASP A 162 -32.21 -5.62 15.41
N LYS A 163 -31.32 -4.98 16.16
CA LYS A 163 -30.76 -3.67 15.86
C LYS A 163 -29.30 -3.83 15.40
N ARG A 164 -28.93 -3.17 14.29
CA ARG A 164 -27.53 -3.12 13.83
C ARG A 164 -26.74 -2.07 14.62
N TYR A 165 -25.60 -2.48 15.15
CA TYR A 165 -24.61 -1.61 15.79
C TYR A 165 -23.26 -1.74 15.08
N TYR A 166 -22.48 -0.67 15.12
CA TYR A 166 -21.19 -0.54 14.47
C TYR A 166 -20.09 -0.46 15.51
N TRP A 167 -19.02 -1.22 15.31
CA TRP A 167 -17.85 -1.19 16.18
C TRP A 167 -17.16 0.18 16.09
N ASP A 168 -16.77 0.72 17.23
CA ASP A 168 -16.05 1.99 17.33
C ASP A 168 -14.60 1.95 16.84
N GLY A 169 -14.09 0.74 16.56
CA GLY A 169 -12.74 0.49 16.07
C GLY A 169 -11.68 0.27 17.16
N ASN A 170 -12.08 0.30 18.44
CA ASN A 170 -11.15 0.14 19.56
C ASN A 170 -11.37 -1.17 20.33
N ILE A 171 -10.29 -1.70 20.90
CA ILE A 171 -10.31 -2.84 21.82
C ILE A 171 -9.82 -2.35 23.19
N TYR A 172 -10.72 -2.33 24.17
CA TYR A 172 -10.44 -1.83 25.51
C TYR A 172 -9.96 -2.97 26.41
N GLN A 173 -8.73 -2.89 26.90
CA GLN A 173 -8.16 -3.91 27.79
C GLN A 173 -8.68 -3.80 29.23
N ALA A 174 -9.03 -2.58 29.68
CA ALA A 174 -9.51 -2.30 31.02
C ALA A 174 -10.99 -1.91 31.01
N HIS A 175 -11.74 -2.44 31.98
CA HIS A 175 -13.17 -2.14 32.15
C HIS A 175 -13.43 -0.64 32.40
N SER A 176 -12.57 0.01 33.19
CA SER A 176 -12.68 1.45 33.48
C SER A 176 -12.55 2.32 32.23
N SER A 177 -11.64 1.96 31.32
CA SER A 177 -11.47 2.65 30.03
C SER A 177 -12.69 2.49 29.13
N ALA A 178 -13.24 1.26 29.07
CA ALA A 178 -14.44 0.97 28.31
C ALA A 178 -15.68 1.71 28.87
N GLN A 179 -15.79 1.80 30.20
CA GLN A 179 -16.85 2.54 30.91
C GLN A 179 -16.78 4.05 30.65
N LYS A 180 -15.58 4.63 30.61
CA LYS A 180 -15.41 6.04 30.28
C LYS A 180 -15.83 6.31 28.83
N ALA A 181 -15.34 5.50 27.90
CA ALA A 181 -15.65 5.66 26.48
C ALA A 181 -17.13 5.46 26.17
N ILE A 182 -17.81 4.50 26.81
CA ILE A 182 -19.25 4.32 26.61
C ILE A 182 -20.06 5.51 27.16
N SER A 183 -19.64 6.12 28.28
CA SER A 183 -20.27 7.34 28.80
C SER A 183 -20.25 8.45 27.76
N ASP A 184 -19.10 8.70 27.13
CA ASP A 184 -18.95 9.72 26.11
C ASP A 184 -19.90 9.50 24.90
N TYR A 185 -20.18 8.24 24.55
CA TYR A 185 -21.13 7.91 23.49
C TYR A 185 -22.59 8.13 23.92
N LEU A 186 -22.93 7.74 25.15
CA LEU A 186 -24.26 7.96 25.71
C LEU A 186 -24.56 9.46 25.83
N ASP A 187 -23.59 10.27 26.26
CA ASP A 187 -23.70 11.73 26.36
C ASP A 187 -23.91 12.39 24.99
N LYS A 188 -23.32 11.81 23.94
CA LYS A 188 -23.52 12.23 22.54
C LYS A 188 -24.82 11.69 21.93
N GLY A 189 -25.66 11.02 22.71
CA GLY A 189 -26.96 10.51 22.27
C GLY A 189 -26.91 9.25 21.41
N PHE A 190 -25.80 8.50 21.43
CA PHE A 190 -25.71 7.19 20.80
C PHE A 190 -26.26 6.10 21.73
N GLU A 191 -26.92 5.10 21.17
CA GLU A 191 -27.06 3.82 21.85
C GLU A 191 -25.73 3.08 21.77
N ALA A 192 -25.13 2.73 22.90
CA ALA A 192 -23.86 2.02 22.95
C ALA A 192 -23.96 0.72 23.76
N LYS A 193 -23.23 -0.32 23.35
CA LYS A 193 -23.20 -1.65 23.98
C LYS A 193 -21.76 -2.13 24.14
N LEU A 194 -21.45 -2.62 25.34
CA LEU A 194 -20.20 -3.30 25.63
C LEU A 194 -20.31 -4.78 25.27
N VAL A 195 -19.32 -5.29 24.53
CA VAL A 195 -19.24 -6.70 24.14
C VAL A 195 -17.87 -7.23 24.56
N PRO A 196 -17.78 -8.02 25.63
CA PRO A 196 -16.52 -8.66 26.03
C PRO A 196 -16.13 -9.76 25.04
N THR A 197 -14.84 -9.83 24.71
CA THR A 197 -14.22 -10.85 23.86
C THR A 197 -12.94 -11.38 24.53
N SER A 198 -12.30 -12.41 23.94
CA SER A 198 -11.02 -12.95 24.43
C SER A 198 -9.90 -11.91 24.46
N ASP A 199 -9.97 -10.93 23.56
CA ASP A 199 -8.90 -9.95 23.32
C ASP A 199 -9.16 -8.60 24.02
N GLY A 200 -10.29 -8.45 24.73
CA GLY A 200 -10.67 -7.23 25.44
C GLY A 200 -12.17 -6.94 25.38
N ILE A 201 -12.55 -5.68 25.61
CA ILE A 201 -13.94 -5.22 25.56
C ILE A 201 -14.11 -4.35 24.32
N LEU A 202 -15.18 -4.59 23.57
CA LEU A 202 -15.53 -3.85 22.37
C LEU A 202 -16.73 -2.95 22.62
N ILE A 203 -16.77 -1.78 21.99
CA ILE A 203 -17.92 -0.89 22.04
C ILE A 203 -18.62 -0.87 20.68
N TYR A 204 -19.90 -1.22 20.67
CA TYR A 204 -20.75 -1.16 19.49
C TYR A 204 -21.76 -0.03 19.67
N THR A 205 -21.79 0.91 18.72
CA THR A 205 -22.63 2.11 18.77
C THR A 205 -23.68 2.12 17.65
N ARG A 206 -24.81 2.78 17.91
CA ARG A 206 -25.90 2.99 16.97
C ARG A 206 -26.51 4.36 17.23
N ARG A 207 -26.92 5.05 16.17
CA ARG A 207 -27.76 6.24 16.25
C ARG A 207 -29.08 5.93 15.54
N ASP A 208 -30.20 6.16 16.21
CA ASP A 208 -31.51 6.01 15.58
C ASP A 208 -31.73 7.15 14.59
N SER A 209 -31.89 6.81 13.32
CA SER A 209 -32.04 7.74 12.20
C SER A 209 -33.35 8.52 12.18
N LYS A 210 -34.23 8.38 13.19
CA LYS A 210 -35.53 9.07 13.25
C LYS A 210 -35.46 10.54 13.72
N LYS A 211 -34.29 11.11 13.93
CA LYS A 211 -34.11 12.52 14.35
C LYS A 211 -33.53 13.45 13.28
N ASP A 212 -33.15 12.94 12.10
CA ASP A 212 -32.48 13.74 11.05
C ASP A 212 -33.41 14.02 9.84
N GLU A 213 -34.73 14.03 10.02
CA GLU A 213 -35.69 14.66 9.10
C GLU A 213 -36.23 15.94 9.74
N GLY A 214 -35.46 17.03 9.68
CA GLY A 214 -35.89 18.31 10.21
C GLY A 214 -34.78 19.29 10.54
N THR A 215 -33.98 19.71 9.55
CA THR A 215 -33.55 21.11 9.36
C THR A 215 -32.96 21.30 7.98
#